data_AF-A0A9J5XTG7-F1
#
_entry.id   AF-A0A9J5XTG7-F1
#
_cell.length_a   1.000
_cell.length_b   1.000
_cell.length_c   1.000
_cell.angle_alpha   90.00
_cell.angle_beta   90.00
_cell.angle_gamma   90.00
#
_symmetry.space_group_name_H-M   'P 1'
#
loop_
_entity.id
_entity.type
_entity.pdbx_description
1 polymer ?
#
loop_
_entity_poly.entity_id
_entity_poly.type
_entity_poly.pdbx_seq_one_letter_code
_entity_poly.pdbx_strand_id
1 'polypeptide(L)'
;MYKDTIWAHIKENTDATDDMKRILMMSFGSKWKKSKHEAKTIGYDPFNTDIEHLAHCPYRVEKDQWRSLVHYWSSKEAKKQMDDLAEVYLELNVPGSDPNDVPIYKRSQAEKRDFYTRVEMEVQKATSAMKIEMTEKMYEAKKELEAMDKKLLEAKEEAKENNEVMERKLSEAKMDMEEIIADKVKEGIQAYVESLGINIDANLKSEQVPDNPLKICQQPLSLGPGIHTRKVNMMKKAGTTVVGTNKKKWKF
;
A
#
# COMPACT_ATOMS: atom_id res chain seq x y z
N MET A 1 17.52 40.72 -32.88
CA MET A 1 18.15 39.53 -32.26
C MET A 1 17.11 38.50 -31.81
N TYR A 2 16.34 38.65 -30.73
CA TYR A 2 15.37 37.60 -30.30
C TYR A 2 14.27 37.26 -31.33
N LYS A 3 13.70 38.28 -31.99
CA LYS A 3 12.68 38.08 -33.04
C LYS A 3 13.22 37.33 -34.26
N ASP A 4 14.51 37.49 -34.57
CA ASP A 4 15.16 36.85 -35.71
C ASP A 4 15.47 35.39 -35.40
N THR A 5 15.86 35.07 -34.16
CA THR A 5 16.02 33.70 -33.67
C THR A 5 14.70 32.93 -33.69
N ILE A 6 13.60 33.53 -33.22
CA ILE A 6 12.27 32.90 -33.29
C ILE A 6 11.87 32.67 -34.75
N TRP A 7 12.12 33.65 -35.63
CA TRP A 7 11.79 33.52 -37.04
C TRP A 7 12.59 32.40 -37.72
N ALA A 8 13.89 32.29 -37.43
CA ALA A 8 14.73 31.19 -37.91
C ALA A 8 14.16 29.84 -37.47
N HIS A 9 13.79 29.71 -36.19
CA HIS A 9 13.21 28.47 -35.67
C HIS A 9 11.86 28.12 -36.33
N ILE A 10 11.01 29.11 -36.61
CA ILE A 10 9.74 28.89 -37.34
C ILE A 10 10.03 28.40 -38.77
N LYS A 11 10.98 29.02 -39.48
CA LYS A 11 11.35 28.60 -40.84
C LYS A 11 11.99 27.22 -40.91
N GLU A 12 12.77 26.83 -39.89
CA GLU A 12 13.38 25.51 -39.82
C GLU A 12 12.36 24.39 -39.56
N ASN A 13 11.19 24.70 -38.99
CA ASN A 13 10.19 23.72 -38.57
C ASN A 13 8.86 23.81 -39.34
N THR A 14 8.73 24.73 -40.30
CA THR A 14 7.49 24.95 -41.06
C THR A 14 7.80 25.46 -42.47
N ASP A 15 6.86 25.30 -43.41
CA ASP A 15 6.97 25.83 -44.78
C ASP A 15 6.65 27.34 -44.87
N ALA A 16 6.87 28.10 -43.79
CA ALA A 16 6.52 29.51 -43.72
C ALA A 16 7.40 30.36 -44.65
N THR A 17 6.76 31.15 -45.52
CA THR A 17 7.45 32.11 -46.40
C THR A 17 7.71 33.43 -45.68
N ASP A 18 8.69 34.22 -46.17
CA ASP A 18 9.03 35.52 -45.57
C ASP A 18 7.86 36.52 -45.61
N ASP A 19 6.92 36.39 -46.55
CA ASP A 19 5.68 37.19 -46.59
C ASP A 19 4.77 36.94 -45.38
N MET A 20 4.81 35.71 -44.84
CA MET A 20 4.03 35.32 -43.66
C MET A 20 4.71 35.76 -42.34
N LYS A 21 5.98 36.19 -42.38
CA LYS A 21 6.77 36.58 -41.19
C LYS A 21 6.02 37.58 -40.33
N ARG A 22 5.44 38.62 -40.92
CA ARG A 22 4.75 39.67 -40.17
C ARG A 22 3.56 39.13 -39.40
N ILE A 23 2.69 38.36 -40.06
CA ILE A 23 1.46 37.81 -39.45
C ILE A 23 1.81 36.80 -38.35
N LEU A 24 2.76 35.92 -38.61
CA LEU A 24 3.20 34.91 -37.64
C LEU A 24 3.87 35.56 -36.42
N MET A 25 4.73 36.56 -36.62
CA MET A 25 5.36 37.28 -35.52
C MET A 25 4.36 38.11 -34.70
N MET A 26 3.32 38.66 -35.33
CA MET A 26 2.21 39.31 -34.62
C MET A 26 1.42 38.29 -33.77
N SER A 27 1.06 37.14 -34.34
CA SER A 27 0.37 36.07 -33.62
C SER A 27 1.21 35.54 -32.44
N PHE A 28 2.49 35.32 -32.67
CA PHE A 28 3.43 34.90 -31.63
C PHE A 28 3.52 35.94 -30.51
N GLY A 29 3.62 37.23 -30.83
CA GLY A 29 3.60 38.30 -29.84
C GLY A 29 2.33 38.31 -28.98
N SER A 30 1.16 38.12 -29.59
CA SER A 30 -0.12 38.03 -28.86
C SER A 30 -0.20 36.78 -27.98
N LYS A 31 0.24 35.62 -28.48
CA LYS A 31 0.32 34.37 -27.69
C LYS A 31 1.30 34.50 -26.53
N TRP A 32 2.44 35.15 -26.75
CA TRP A 32 3.43 35.43 -25.71
C TRP A 32 2.85 36.34 -24.62
N LYS A 33 2.13 37.41 -25.01
CA LYS A 33 1.44 38.27 -24.03
C LYS A 33 0.43 37.48 -23.19
N LYS A 34 -0.41 36.64 -23.82
CA LYS A 34 -1.37 35.78 -23.13
C LYS A 34 -0.69 34.81 -22.17
N SER A 35 0.36 34.14 -22.63
CA SER A 35 1.15 33.20 -21.82
C SER A 35 1.78 33.88 -20.60
N LYS A 36 2.32 35.10 -20.77
CA LYS A 36 2.86 35.87 -19.64
C LYS A 36 1.79 36.28 -18.64
N HIS A 37 0.63 36.70 -19.13
CA HIS A 37 -0.50 37.06 -18.28
C HIS A 37 -0.98 35.85 -17.47
N GLU A 38 -1.17 34.70 -18.11
CA GLU A 38 -1.56 33.45 -17.46
C GLU A 38 -0.56 33.02 -16.38
N ALA A 39 0.74 33.04 -16.70
CA ALA A 39 1.80 32.76 -15.75
C ALA A 39 1.78 33.71 -14.55
N LYS A 40 1.52 35.01 -14.79
CA LYS A 40 1.41 36.03 -13.74
C LYS A 40 0.21 35.79 -12.83
N THR A 41 -0.97 35.52 -13.40
CA THR A 41 -2.20 35.26 -12.63
C THR A 41 -2.14 34.00 -11.77
N ILE A 42 -1.40 32.98 -12.22
CA ILE A 42 -1.29 31.71 -11.49
C ILE A 42 -0.18 31.75 -10.45
N GLY A 43 1.00 32.28 -10.82
CA GLY A 43 2.22 32.15 -10.02
C GLY A 43 2.67 33.42 -9.30
N TYR A 44 2.14 34.60 -9.66
CA TYR A 44 2.60 35.89 -9.13
C TYR A 44 1.51 36.64 -8.36
N ASP A 45 0.38 36.96 -9.00
CA ASP A 45 -0.69 37.79 -8.43
C ASP A 45 -1.31 37.25 -7.11
N PRO A 46 -1.39 35.93 -6.86
CA PRO A 46 -1.94 35.40 -5.60
C PRO A 46 -1.02 35.59 -4.39
N PHE A 47 0.26 35.86 -4.58
CA PHE A 47 1.27 35.89 -3.52
C PHE A 47 1.81 37.29 -3.32
N ASN A 48 2.28 37.60 -2.10
CA ASN A 48 2.76 38.94 -1.75
C ASN A 48 4.28 38.97 -1.49
N THR A 49 4.92 37.81 -1.39
CA THR A 49 6.33 37.69 -1.04
C THR A 49 7.14 37.09 -2.19
N ASP A 50 8.32 37.66 -2.46
CA ASP A 50 9.21 37.19 -3.54
C ASP A 50 9.60 35.71 -3.37
N ILE A 51 9.69 35.20 -2.13
CA ILE A 51 9.97 33.79 -1.83
C ILE A 51 8.83 32.88 -2.34
N GLU A 52 7.58 33.29 -2.13
CA GLU A 52 6.39 32.57 -2.58
C GLU A 52 6.28 32.62 -4.11
N HIS A 53 6.54 33.78 -4.72
CA HIS A 53 6.57 33.92 -6.19
C HIS A 53 7.56 32.96 -6.82
N LEU A 54 8.77 32.83 -6.27
CA LEU A 54 9.80 31.93 -6.80
C LEU A 54 9.45 30.44 -6.60
N ALA A 55 8.69 30.10 -5.56
CA ALA A 55 8.24 28.75 -5.30
C ALA A 55 7.10 28.32 -6.23
N HIS A 56 6.21 29.24 -6.60
CA HIS A 56 5.05 28.99 -7.45
C HIS A 56 5.34 29.19 -8.95
N CYS A 57 6.41 28.55 -9.44
CA CYS A 57 6.74 28.52 -10.86
C CYS A 57 5.72 27.68 -11.65
N PRO A 58 5.01 28.26 -12.64
CA PRO A 58 4.09 27.48 -13.48
C PRO A 58 4.84 26.42 -14.28
N TYR A 59 4.25 25.22 -14.43
CA TYR A 59 4.91 24.07 -15.08
C TYR A 59 5.36 24.31 -16.53
N ARG A 60 4.73 25.26 -17.23
CA ARG A 60 5.03 25.61 -18.63
C ARG A 60 6.20 26.57 -18.77
N VAL A 61 6.66 27.19 -17.67
CA VAL A 61 7.70 28.22 -17.69
C VAL A 61 8.98 27.65 -17.11
N GLU A 62 10.08 27.83 -17.82
CA GLU A 62 11.40 27.45 -17.34
C GLU A 62 11.78 28.28 -16.10
N LYS A 63 12.44 27.64 -15.12
CA LYS A 63 12.72 28.24 -13.80
C LYS A 63 13.55 29.53 -13.87
N ASP A 64 14.52 29.60 -14.78
CA ASP A 64 15.37 30.79 -14.93
C ASP A 64 14.65 31.95 -15.64
N GLN A 65 13.76 31.63 -16.58
CA GLN A 65 12.87 32.61 -17.19
C GLN A 65 11.86 33.12 -16.17
N TRP A 66 11.32 32.24 -15.33
CA TRP A 66 10.42 32.59 -14.24
C TRP A 66 11.08 33.53 -13.23
N ARG A 67 12.30 33.22 -12.79
CA ARG A 67 13.10 34.10 -11.89
C ARG A 67 13.25 35.49 -12.46
N SER A 68 13.60 35.58 -13.74
CA SER A 68 13.77 36.86 -14.45
C SER A 68 12.46 37.65 -14.52
N LEU A 69 11.33 36.96 -14.75
CA LEU A 69 9.99 37.56 -14.78
C LEU A 69 9.54 38.05 -13.40
N VAL A 70 9.71 37.24 -12.36
CA VAL A 70 9.41 37.62 -10.97
C VAL A 70 10.23 38.84 -10.58
N HIS A 71 11.54 38.83 -10.83
CA HIS A 71 12.40 39.99 -10.56
C HIS A 71 11.93 41.25 -11.30
N TYR A 72 11.54 41.12 -12.57
CA TYR A 72 10.99 42.22 -13.35
C TYR A 72 9.67 42.73 -12.75
N TRP A 73 8.71 41.86 -12.40
CA TRP A 73 7.43 42.29 -11.83
C TRP A 73 7.53 42.84 -10.40
N SER A 74 8.50 42.35 -9.62
CA SER A 74 8.79 42.85 -8.27
C SER A 74 9.55 44.18 -8.28
N SER A 75 10.13 44.57 -9.43
CA SER A 75 10.85 45.84 -9.61
C SER A 75 9.96 47.06 -9.37
N LYS A 76 10.59 48.16 -8.94
CA LYS A 76 9.88 49.42 -8.66
C LYS A 76 9.30 50.01 -9.94
N GLU A 77 9.98 49.85 -11.06
CA GLU A 77 9.55 50.34 -12.36
C GLU A 77 8.29 49.62 -12.84
N ALA A 78 8.21 48.29 -12.69
CA ALA A 78 7.03 47.54 -13.08
C ALA A 78 5.83 47.82 -12.16
N LYS A 79 6.07 48.00 -10.85
CA LYS A 79 5.03 48.42 -9.90
C LYS A 79 4.52 49.82 -10.23
N LYS A 80 5.42 50.77 -10.49
CA LYS A 80 5.06 52.12 -10.95
C LYS A 80 4.26 52.08 -12.24
N GLN A 81 4.62 51.26 -13.22
CA GLN A 81 3.84 51.11 -14.46
C GLN A 81 2.44 50.54 -14.20
N MET A 82 2.27 49.66 -13.22
CA MET A 82 0.95 49.17 -12.81
C MET A 82 0.15 50.25 -12.08
N ASP A 83 0.81 51.07 -11.26
CA ASP A 83 0.19 52.19 -10.55
C ASP A 83 -0.21 53.30 -11.54
N ASP A 84 0.68 53.70 -12.46
CA ASP A 84 0.45 54.66 -13.54
C ASP A 84 -0.67 54.15 -14.48
N LEU A 85 -0.72 52.84 -14.79
CA LEU A 85 -1.83 52.26 -15.56
C LEU A 85 -3.14 52.25 -14.77
N ALA A 86 -3.10 52.01 -13.46
CA ALA A 86 -4.28 52.10 -12.61
C ALA A 86 -4.79 53.54 -12.51
N GLU A 87 -3.89 54.52 -12.47
CA GLU A 87 -4.18 55.96 -12.49
C GLU A 87 -4.73 56.40 -13.86
N VAL A 88 -4.16 55.93 -14.96
CA VAL A 88 -4.68 56.18 -16.32
C VAL A 88 -6.03 55.48 -16.54
N TYR A 89 -6.26 54.28 -16.00
CA TYR A 89 -7.59 53.64 -16.02
C TYR A 89 -8.61 54.39 -15.13
N LEU A 90 -8.15 55.05 -14.07
CA LEU A 90 -8.93 56.00 -13.26
C LEU A 90 -9.25 57.29 -14.03
N GLU A 91 -8.31 57.82 -14.82
CA GLU A 91 -8.48 59.02 -15.66
C GLU A 91 -9.30 58.74 -16.94
N LEU A 92 -9.23 57.52 -17.48
CA LEU A 92 -10.05 57.06 -18.60
C LEU A 92 -11.47 56.64 -18.17
N ASN A 93 -11.86 56.87 -16.91
CA ASN A 93 -13.28 56.87 -16.56
C ASN A 93 -13.99 57.92 -17.42
N VAL A 94 -14.68 57.39 -18.44
CA VAL A 94 -15.65 58.06 -19.29
C VAL A 94 -16.51 59.01 -18.46
N PRO A 95 -16.79 60.24 -18.91
CA PRO A 95 -17.67 61.16 -18.19
C PRO A 95 -19.03 60.48 -17.98
N GLY A 96 -19.28 60.00 -16.76
CA GLY A 96 -20.47 59.23 -16.39
C GLY A 96 -20.29 58.12 -15.36
N SER A 97 -19.06 57.68 -15.04
CA SER A 97 -18.84 56.68 -13.97
C SER A 97 -18.65 57.33 -12.61
N ASP A 98 -19.48 56.94 -11.64
CA ASP A 98 -19.57 57.53 -10.30
C ASP A 98 -18.28 57.29 -9.49
N PRO A 99 -17.67 58.32 -8.87
CA PRO A 99 -16.46 58.21 -8.04
C PRO A 99 -16.53 57.15 -6.92
N ASN A 100 -17.72 56.63 -6.60
CA ASN A 100 -17.94 55.56 -5.64
C ASN A 100 -17.52 54.15 -6.12
N ASP A 101 -17.26 53.92 -7.40
CA ASP A 101 -16.99 52.57 -7.94
C ASP A 101 -15.57 52.03 -7.65
N VAL A 102 -14.59 52.90 -7.43
CA VAL A 102 -13.18 52.50 -7.17
C VAL A 102 -12.97 51.94 -5.75
N PRO A 103 -13.52 52.56 -4.69
CA PRO A 103 -13.60 51.94 -3.37
C PRO A 103 -14.34 50.59 -3.40
N ILE A 104 -15.39 50.47 -4.22
CA ILE A 104 -16.17 49.23 -4.38
C ILE A 104 -15.31 48.13 -5.01
N TYR A 105 -14.51 48.43 -6.04
CA TYR A 105 -13.60 47.45 -6.64
C TYR A 105 -12.54 46.94 -5.64
N LYS A 106 -11.90 47.83 -4.88
CA LYS A 106 -10.90 47.42 -3.86
C LYS A 106 -11.55 46.63 -2.73
N ARG A 107 -12.74 47.03 -2.27
CA ARG A 107 -13.53 46.30 -1.26
C ARG A 107 -13.93 44.91 -1.77
N SER A 108 -14.37 44.81 -3.03
CA SER A 108 -14.71 43.54 -3.69
C SER A 108 -13.50 42.58 -3.77
N GLN A 109 -12.30 43.09 -4.04
CA GLN A 109 -11.09 42.25 -4.07
C GLN A 109 -10.68 41.75 -2.68
N ALA A 110 -10.84 42.56 -1.63
CA ALA A 110 -10.63 42.14 -0.25
C ALA A 110 -11.67 41.08 0.19
N GLU A 111 -12.94 41.28 -0.17
CA GLU A 111 -14.03 40.33 0.11
C GLU A 111 -13.83 38.99 -0.61
N LYS A 112 -13.33 38.99 -1.86
CA LYS A 112 -12.98 37.76 -2.57
C LYS A 112 -11.86 37.00 -1.86
N ARG A 113 -10.80 37.69 -1.40
CA ARG A 113 -9.70 37.05 -0.65
C ARG A 113 -10.22 36.42 0.64
N ASP A 114 -11.05 37.14 1.38
CA ASP A 114 -11.68 36.67 2.61
C ASP A 114 -12.60 35.46 2.37
N PHE A 115 -13.34 35.46 1.25
CA PHE A 115 -14.12 34.31 0.80
C PHE A 115 -13.24 33.08 0.50
N TYR A 116 -12.18 33.23 -0.30
CA TYR A 116 -11.28 32.12 -0.63
C TYR A 116 -10.63 31.53 0.62
N THR A 117 -10.17 32.35 1.57
CA THR A 117 -9.61 31.89 2.84
C THR A 117 -10.62 31.09 3.67
N ARG A 118 -11.88 31.55 3.74
CA ARG A 118 -12.95 30.80 4.43
C ARG A 118 -13.24 29.45 3.78
N VAL A 119 -13.32 29.42 2.45
CA VAL A 119 -13.52 28.17 1.70
C VAL A 119 -12.37 27.20 1.96
N GLU A 120 -11.12 27.67 1.95
CA GLU A 120 -9.96 26.83 2.20
C GLU A 120 -9.94 26.26 3.62
N MET A 121 -10.29 27.06 4.64
CA MET A 121 -10.42 26.58 6.02
C MET A 121 -11.53 25.51 6.15
N GLU A 122 -12.70 25.71 5.52
CA GLU A 122 -13.79 24.73 5.56
C GLU A 122 -13.41 23.41 4.85
N VAL A 123 -12.70 23.48 3.71
CA VAL A 123 -12.18 22.29 3.03
C VAL A 123 -11.20 21.53 3.91
N GLN A 124 -10.27 22.22 4.58
CA GLN A 124 -9.34 21.57 5.50
C GLN A 124 -10.04 20.94 6.70
N LYS A 125 -11.04 21.63 7.26
CA LYS A 125 -11.87 21.13 8.36
C LYS A 125 -12.64 19.87 7.96
N ALA A 126 -13.31 19.89 6.81
CA ALA A 126 -14.02 18.72 6.26
C ALA A 126 -13.08 17.54 6.00
N THR A 127 -11.91 17.81 5.41
CA THR A 127 -10.89 16.78 5.17
C THR A 127 -10.38 16.16 6.48
N SER A 128 -10.19 16.97 7.52
CA SER A 128 -9.74 16.50 8.83
C SER A 128 -10.82 15.68 9.52
N ALA A 129 -12.08 16.12 9.48
CA ALA A 129 -13.21 15.36 10.00
C ALA A 129 -13.35 13.99 9.33
N MET A 130 -13.25 13.93 8.00
CA MET A 130 -13.31 12.67 7.25
C MET A 130 -12.15 11.73 7.58
N LYS A 131 -10.94 12.27 7.79
CA LYS A 131 -9.79 11.47 8.26
C LYS A 131 -10.06 10.86 9.64
N ILE A 132 -10.60 11.65 10.58
CA ILE A 132 -10.93 11.18 11.93
C ILE A 132 -11.99 10.07 11.86
N GLU A 133 -13.09 10.30 11.13
CA GLU A 133 -14.16 9.32 10.95
C GLU A 133 -13.63 8.00 10.34
N MET A 134 -12.77 8.09 9.33
CA MET A 134 -12.16 6.92 8.70
C MET A 134 -11.24 6.17 9.66
N THR A 135 -10.48 6.88 10.51
CA THR A 135 -9.65 6.23 11.53
C THR A 135 -10.46 5.55 12.62
N GLU A 136 -11.57 6.14 13.05
CA GLU A 136 -12.45 5.56 14.06
C GLU A 136 -13.13 4.29 13.54
N LYS A 137 -13.68 4.34 12.31
CA LYS A 137 -14.25 3.18 11.62
C LYS A 137 -13.23 2.05 11.45
N MET A 138 -11.98 2.38 11.16
CA MET A 138 -10.91 1.38 11.06
C MET A 138 -10.62 0.72 12.42
N TYR A 139 -10.61 1.50 13.51
CA TYR A 139 -10.37 0.98 14.85
C TYR A 139 -11.51 0.05 15.31
N GLU A 140 -12.76 0.42 15.08
CA GLU A 140 -13.91 -0.44 15.40
C GLU A 140 -13.91 -1.73 14.57
N ALA A 141 -13.66 -1.66 13.26
CA ALA A 141 -13.55 -2.86 12.41
C ALA A 141 -12.42 -3.80 12.88
N LYS A 142 -11.30 -3.24 13.34
CA LYS A 142 -10.18 -4.03 13.90
C LYS A 142 -10.60 -4.74 15.19
N LYS A 143 -11.34 -4.05 16.06
CA LYS A 143 -11.85 -4.61 17.33
C LYS A 143 -12.86 -5.74 17.10
N GLU A 144 -13.76 -5.59 16.13
CA GLU A 144 -14.70 -6.65 15.74
C GLU A 144 -13.98 -7.89 15.19
N LEU A 145 -12.94 -7.69 14.36
CA LEU A 145 -12.13 -8.79 13.85
C LEU A 145 -11.43 -9.56 14.98
N GLU A 146 -10.83 -8.85 15.94
CA GLU A 146 -10.18 -9.47 17.10
C GLU A 146 -11.17 -10.26 17.97
N ALA A 147 -12.40 -9.74 18.15
CA ALA A 147 -13.46 -10.45 18.85
C ALA A 147 -13.92 -11.73 18.11
N MET A 148 -13.97 -11.70 16.78
CA MET A 148 -14.30 -12.88 15.98
C MET A 148 -13.19 -13.93 16.02
N ASP A 149 -11.92 -13.53 15.92
CA ASP A 149 -10.77 -14.43 16.04
C ASP A 149 -10.75 -15.14 17.40
N LYS A 150 -11.07 -14.41 18.48
CA LYS A 150 -11.22 -15.01 19.82
C LYS A 150 -12.32 -16.08 19.85
N LYS A 151 -13.50 -15.79 19.29
CA LYS A 151 -14.61 -16.76 19.22
C LYS A 151 -14.27 -17.97 18.36
N LEU A 152 -13.52 -17.78 17.26
CA LEU A 152 -13.04 -18.85 16.41
C LEU A 152 -12.09 -19.78 17.17
N LEU A 153 -11.18 -19.22 17.98
CA LEU A 153 -10.27 -20.00 18.83
C LEU A 153 -11.04 -20.82 19.87
N GLU A 154 -12.02 -20.23 20.56
CA GLU A 154 -12.86 -20.93 21.54
C GLU A 154 -13.64 -22.09 20.88
N ALA A 155 -14.30 -21.84 19.74
CA ALA A 155 -15.04 -22.88 19.01
C ALA A 155 -14.13 -24.02 18.51
N LYS A 156 -12.87 -23.71 18.17
CA LYS A 156 -11.90 -24.71 17.73
C LYS A 156 -11.43 -25.62 18.87
N GLU A 157 -11.22 -25.07 20.07
CA GLU A 157 -10.91 -25.87 21.26
C GLU A 157 -12.11 -26.74 21.67
N GLU A 158 -13.33 -26.20 21.65
CA GLU A 158 -14.55 -26.99 21.93
C GLU A 158 -14.72 -28.15 20.93
N ALA A 159 -14.51 -27.89 19.63
CA ALA A 159 -14.56 -28.93 18.61
C ALA A 159 -13.51 -30.03 18.82
N LYS A 160 -12.31 -29.65 19.29
CA LYS A 160 -11.25 -30.60 19.62
C LYS A 160 -11.64 -31.45 20.84
N GLU A 161 -12.16 -30.83 21.90
CA GLU A 161 -12.62 -31.54 23.10
C GLU A 161 -13.76 -32.52 22.76
N ASN A 162 -14.73 -32.10 21.94
CA ASN A 162 -15.81 -32.96 21.47
C ASN A 162 -15.29 -34.16 20.66
N ASN A 163 -14.27 -33.96 19.82
CA ASN A 163 -13.65 -35.05 19.09
C ASN A 163 -12.94 -36.04 20.03
N GLU A 164 -12.21 -35.55 21.05
CA GLU A 164 -11.58 -36.38 22.07
C GLU A 164 -12.61 -37.18 22.89
N VAL A 165 -13.75 -36.59 23.22
CA VAL A 165 -14.87 -37.27 23.88
C VAL A 165 -15.44 -38.38 23.00
N MET A 166 -15.62 -38.12 21.69
CA MET A 166 -16.13 -39.10 20.75
C MET A 166 -15.19 -40.31 20.61
N GLU A 167 -13.89 -40.06 20.46
CA GLU A 167 -12.86 -41.12 20.37
C GLU A 167 -12.82 -42.00 21.64
N ARG A 168 -12.98 -41.39 22.83
CA ARG A 168 -13.09 -42.15 24.09
C ARG A 168 -14.31 -43.07 24.11
N LYS A 169 -15.49 -42.55 23.78
CA LYS A 169 -16.72 -43.37 23.72
C LYS A 169 -16.63 -44.51 22.71
N LEU A 170 -15.98 -44.26 21.57
CA LEU A 170 -15.78 -45.28 20.54
C LEU A 170 -14.81 -46.37 21.00
N SER A 171 -13.80 -46.00 21.78
CA SER A 171 -12.85 -46.95 22.39
C SER A 171 -13.51 -47.77 23.51
N GLU A 172 -14.33 -47.14 24.34
CA GLU A 172 -15.12 -47.81 25.40
C GLU A 172 -16.07 -48.85 24.82
N ALA A 173 -16.88 -48.48 23.82
CA ALA A 173 -17.78 -49.42 23.16
C ALA A 173 -17.06 -50.59 22.45
N LYS A 174 -15.82 -50.37 21.99
CA LYS A 174 -14.98 -51.46 21.45
C LYS A 174 -14.56 -52.45 22.55
N MET A 175 -14.13 -51.95 23.70
CA MET A 175 -13.79 -52.80 24.85
C MET A 175 -15.00 -53.62 25.32
N ASP A 176 -16.19 -53.02 25.40
CA ASP A 176 -17.42 -53.73 25.79
C ASP A 176 -17.74 -54.89 24.84
N MET A 177 -17.57 -54.71 23.53
CA MET A 177 -17.76 -55.78 22.56
C MET A 177 -16.72 -56.89 22.70
N GLU A 178 -15.45 -56.54 22.95
CA GLU A 178 -14.40 -57.52 23.20
C GLU A 178 -14.66 -58.34 24.47
N GLU A 179 -15.14 -57.72 25.54
CA GLU A 179 -15.54 -58.39 26.78
C GLU A 179 -16.69 -59.37 26.54
N ILE A 180 -17.74 -58.95 25.83
CA ILE A 180 -18.87 -59.83 25.46
C ILE A 180 -18.41 -61.01 24.60
N ILE A 181 -17.50 -60.79 23.65
CA ILE A 181 -16.94 -61.86 22.82
C ILE A 181 -16.13 -62.83 23.68
N ALA A 182 -15.28 -62.32 24.57
CA ALA A 182 -14.46 -63.14 25.46
C ALA A 182 -15.33 -64.04 26.36
N ASP A 183 -16.41 -63.49 26.95
CA ASP A 183 -17.34 -64.25 27.78
C ASP A 183 -18.05 -65.35 26.98
N LYS A 184 -18.58 -65.04 25.79
CA LYS A 184 -19.23 -66.05 24.94
C LYS A 184 -18.27 -67.14 24.46
N VAL A 185 -17.03 -66.78 24.14
CA VAL A 185 -16.00 -67.75 23.78
C VAL A 185 -15.68 -68.64 24.98
N LYS A 186 -15.54 -68.06 26.18
CA LYS A 186 -15.30 -68.80 27.42
C LYS A 186 -16.45 -69.76 27.73
N GLU A 187 -17.71 -69.33 27.62
CA GLU A 187 -18.89 -70.19 27.76
C GLU A 187 -18.91 -71.33 26.73
N GLY A 188 -18.58 -71.04 25.46
CA GLY A 188 -18.51 -72.05 24.40
C GLY A 188 -17.41 -73.09 24.64
N ILE A 189 -16.22 -72.64 25.06
CA ILE A 189 -15.10 -73.53 25.43
C ILE A 189 -15.51 -74.40 26.62
N GLN A 190 -16.11 -73.79 27.66
CA GLN A 190 -16.60 -74.49 28.84
C GLN A 190 -17.62 -75.59 28.46
N ALA A 191 -18.63 -75.25 27.67
CA ALA A 191 -19.66 -76.21 27.23
C ALA A 191 -19.07 -77.38 26.41
N TYR A 192 -18.08 -77.10 25.55
CA TYR A 192 -17.39 -78.15 24.79
C TYR A 192 -16.59 -79.08 25.70
N VAL A 193 -15.85 -78.53 26.65
CA VAL A 193 -15.07 -79.30 27.65
C VAL A 193 -15.99 -80.17 28.53
N GLU A 194 -17.12 -79.63 28.97
CA GLU A 194 -18.14 -80.36 29.74
C GLU A 194 -18.75 -81.50 28.91
N SER A 195 -19.01 -81.29 27.62
CA SER A 195 -19.52 -82.34 26.71
C SER A 195 -18.54 -83.51 26.54
N LEU A 196 -17.23 -83.26 26.72
CA LEU A 196 -16.18 -84.28 26.69
C LEU A 196 -15.97 -84.97 28.05
N GLY A 197 -16.69 -84.58 29.11
CA GLY A 197 -16.60 -85.17 30.44
C GLY A 197 -15.36 -84.77 31.24
N ILE A 198 -14.68 -83.67 30.86
CA ILE A 198 -13.48 -83.16 31.54
C ILE A 198 -13.91 -82.08 32.53
N ASN A 199 -13.79 -82.33 33.84
CA ASN A 199 -14.12 -81.32 34.85
C ASN A 199 -12.87 -80.47 35.16
N ILE A 200 -12.82 -79.24 34.65
CA ILE A 200 -11.75 -78.28 34.95
C ILE A 200 -12.14 -77.53 36.23
N ASP A 201 -11.74 -78.06 37.39
CA ASP A 201 -11.82 -77.34 38.65
C ASP A 201 -10.86 -76.13 38.62
N ALA A 202 -11.35 -74.96 39.02
CA ALA A 202 -10.79 -73.65 38.69
C ALA A 202 -9.51 -73.27 39.49
N ASN A 203 -8.57 -74.20 39.68
CA ASN A 203 -7.35 -73.97 40.47
C ASN A 203 -6.07 -74.23 39.67
N LEU A 204 -5.93 -73.58 38.51
CA LEU A 204 -4.63 -73.42 37.85
C LEU A 204 -3.93 -72.21 38.45
N LYS A 205 -3.21 -72.44 39.57
CA LYS A 205 -2.06 -71.61 39.93
C LYS A 205 -1.14 -71.58 38.70
N SER A 206 -0.80 -70.37 38.24
CA SER A 206 0.17 -70.17 37.16
C SER A 206 1.47 -70.89 37.52
N GLU A 207 1.72 -72.02 36.88
CA GLU A 207 2.98 -72.71 37.01
C GLU A 207 4.01 -71.93 36.18
N GLN A 208 4.99 -71.41 36.91
CA GLN A 208 6.11 -70.63 36.41
C GLN A 208 6.92 -71.51 35.45
N VAL A 209 7.05 -71.07 34.20
CA VAL A 209 7.95 -71.68 33.21
C VAL A 209 9.37 -71.61 33.78
N PRO A 210 10.09 -72.73 33.97
CA PRO A 210 11.44 -72.69 34.48
C PRO A 210 12.41 -72.26 33.37
N ASP A 211 13.04 -71.12 33.57
CA ASP A 211 14.28 -70.71 32.93
C ASP A 211 15.34 -71.79 33.14
N ASN A 212 15.84 -72.40 32.07
CA ASN A 212 17.08 -73.15 32.14
C ASN A 212 18.03 -72.74 31.00
N PRO A 213 19.32 -72.45 31.29
CA PRO A 213 20.22 -71.81 30.35
C PRO A 213 21.03 -72.86 29.58
N LEU A 214 20.93 -72.87 28.25
CA LEU A 214 21.85 -73.64 27.42
C LEU A 214 22.98 -72.71 26.95
N LYS A 215 24.16 -72.86 27.56
CA LYS A 215 25.34 -72.02 27.30
C LYS A 215 26.55 -72.86 26.85
N ILE A 216 27.03 -72.55 25.63
CA ILE A 216 28.41 -72.52 25.08
C ILE A 216 29.14 -73.88 24.89
N CYS A 217 30.02 -74.16 23.92
CA CYS A 217 30.91 -73.41 23.02
C CYS A 217 31.21 -74.24 21.72
N GLN A 218 31.63 -73.69 20.57
CA GLN A 218 32.94 -73.06 20.33
C GLN A 218 32.97 -72.30 18.97
N GLN A 219 33.60 -71.12 18.96
CA GLN A 219 34.06 -70.38 17.76
C GLN A 219 35.49 -70.83 17.36
N PRO A 220 36.06 -70.37 16.21
CA PRO A 220 36.69 -69.03 16.11
C PRO A 220 36.29 -68.27 14.82
N LEU A 221 35.87 -67.00 14.92
CA LEU A 221 36.66 -65.78 14.69
C LEU A 221 37.24 -65.59 13.27
N SER A 222 36.73 -64.61 12.51
CA SER A 222 37.50 -63.36 12.29
C SER A 222 36.70 -62.26 11.56
N LEU A 223 36.81 -61.06 12.13
CA LEU A 223 36.90 -59.72 11.51
C LEU A 223 35.75 -59.15 10.65
N GLY A 224 35.14 -58.08 11.16
CA GLY A 224 34.28 -57.14 10.42
C GLY A 224 35.08 -56.18 9.50
N PRO A 225 34.69 -54.90 9.29
CA PRO A 225 33.59 -54.12 9.86
C PRO A 225 32.72 -53.41 8.79
N GLY A 226 31.69 -52.67 9.23
CA GLY A 226 31.18 -51.56 8.39
C GLY A 226 29.72 -51.18 8.58
N ILE A 227 29.39 -50.60 9.73
CA ILE A 227 28.21 -49.74 9.84
C ILE A 227 28.43 -48.53 8.94
N HIS A 228 27.52 -48.24 8.01
CA HIS A 228 27.16 -46.85 7.77
C HIS A 228 25.72 -46.67 7.24
N THR A 229 24.96 -46.04 8.12
CA THR A 229 23.79 -45.19 7.91
C THR A 229 23.80 -44.43 6.58
N ARG A 230 22.72 -44.56 5.80
CA ARG A 230 22.47 -43.63 4.69
C ARG A 230 21.88 -42.34 5.25
N LYS A 231 22.76 -41.36 5.40
CA LYS A 231 22.52 -39.97 5.80
C LYS A 231 21.64 -39.26 4.76
N VAL A 232 20.64 -38.55 5.26
CA VAL A 232 19.98 -37.43 4.60
C VAL A 232 21.02 -36.38 4.27
N ASN A 233 21.06 -35.89 3.03
CA ASN A 233 21.80 -34.68 2.69
C ASN A 233 20.96 -33.75 1.81
N MET A 234 20.85 -32.53 2.33
CA MET A 234 20.30 -31.32 1.73
C MET A 234 21.02 -30.97 0.43
N MET A 235 20.27 -30.62 -0.61
CA MET A 235 20.78 -29.79 -1.71
C MET A 235 20.06 -28.44 -1.72
N LYS A 236 20.84 -27.42 -1.37
CA LYS A 236 20.57 -26.01 -1.65
C LYS A 236 20.51 -25.82 -3.17
N LYS A 237 19.49 -25.14 -3.68
CA LYS A 237 19.58 -24.35 -4.91
C LYS A 237 19.01 -22.97 -4.65
N ALA A 238 19.91 -22.05 -4.35
CA ALA A 238 19.71 -20.63 -4.53
C ALA A 238 19.71 -20.34 -6.03
N GLY A 239 18.59 -19.84 -6.55
CA GLY A 239 18.47 -19.28 -7.89
C GLY A 239 18.36 -17.76 -7.79
N THR A 240 19.50 -17.10 -7.60
CA THR A 240 19.62 -15.64 -7.75
C THR A 240 19.76 -15.35 -9.24
N THR A 241 18.69 -14.90 -9.88
CA THR A 241 18.78 -14.22 -11.19
C THR A 241 18.92 -12.73 -10.96
N VAL A 242 20.17 -12.28 -10.86
CA VAL A 242 20.56 -10.90 -11.17
C VAL A 242 21.01 -10.91 -12.63
N VAL A 243 20.20 -10.30 -13.50
CA VAL A 243 20.64 -9.78 -14.80
C VAL A 243 20.35 -8.29 -14.76
N GLY A 244 21.39 -7.50 -14.54
CA GLY A 244 21.41 -6.10 -14.91
C GLY A 244 21.81 -5.97 -16.37
N THR A 245 21.21 -5.04 -17.10
CA THR A 245 21.92 -3.87 -17.62
C THR A 245 20.99 -2.95 -18.43
N ASN A 246 21.22 -1.65 -18.23
CA ASN A 246 21.02 -0.52 -19.16
C ASN A 246 19.60 -0.06 -19.54
N LYS A 247 19.26 1.17 -19.09
CA LYS A 247 19.10 2.32 -20.00
C LYS A 247 19.09 3.68 -19.27
N LYS A 248 20.19 4.42 -19.48
CA LYS A 248 20.36 5.87 -19.71
C LYS A 248 19.56 6.87 -18.85
N LYS A 249 20.32 7.62 -18.03
CA LYS A 249 19.97 8.96 -17.54
C LYS A 249 19.90 9.94 -18.72
N TRP A 250 18.82 10.70 -18.81
CA TRP A 250 18.77 11.95 -19.56
C TRP A 250 19.01 13.11 -18.58
N LYS A 251 19.91 14.03 -18.93
CA LYS A 251 20.04 15.33 -18.27
C LYS A 251 19.18 16.31 -19.06
N PHE A 252 18.28 16.99 -18.36
CA PHE A 252 17.80 18.33 -18.71
C PHE A 252 18.37 19.27 -17.65
#